data_AF-A0A9E1JP00-F1
#
_entry.id   AF-A0A9E1JP00-F1
#
_cell.length_a   1.000
_cell.length_b   1.000
_cell.length_c   1.000
_cell.angle_alpha   90.00
_cell.angle_beta   90.00
_cell.angle_gamma   90.00
#
_symmetry.space_group_name_H-M   'P 1'
#
loop_
_entity.id
_entity.type
_entity.pdbx_description
1 polymer ?
#
loop_
_entity_poly.entity_id
_entity_poly.type
_entity_poly.pdbx_seq_one_letter_code
_entity_poly.pdbx_strand_id
1 'polypeptide(L)' 'MAKENIMNECKDPTQSITIEIPCVMAERVQKLADEKQTALANIVIEALDSFLRKKD' A
#
# COMPACT_ATOMS: atom_id res chain seq x y z
N MET A 1 -7.00 33.30 6.38
CA MET A 1 -5.67 32.66 6.36
C MET A 1 -5.82 31.35 5.62
N ALA A 2 -5.23 31.25 4.44
CA ALA A 2 -5.32 30.08 3.57
C ALA A 2 -4.58 28.92 4.24
N LYS A 3 -5.30 27.82 4.53
CA LYS A 3 -4.66 26.58 5.00
C LYS A 3 -3.76 26.08 3.90
N GLU A 4 -2.51 25.89 4.28
CA GLU A 4 -1.39 25.53 3.44
C GLU A 4 -1.73 24.34 2.56
N ASN A 5 -1.69 24.62 1.26
CA ASN A 5 -1.22 23.77 0.19
C ASN A 5 -0.61 22.47 0.72
N ILE A 6 -1.28 21.33 0.51
CA ILE A 6 -0.73 19.99 0.70
C ILE A 6 0.37 19.83 -0.37
N MET A 7 1.50 20.49 -0.12
CA MET A 7 2.67 20.50 -0.97
C MET A 7 3.30 19.13 -0.88
N ASN A 8 3.17 18.32 -1.94
CA ASN A 8 4.07 17.22 -2.30
C ASN A 8 5.02 16.77 -1.16
N GLU A 9 4.49 16.06 -0.15
CA GLU A 9 5.28 15.76 1.06
C GLU A 9 6.30 14.64 0.85
N CYS A 10 6.27 13.98 -0.31
CA CYS A 10 7.27 13.00 -0.70
C CYS A 10 8.47 13.70 -1.39
N LYS A 11 9.53 14.01 -0.62
CA LYS A 11 10.82 14.45 -1.18
C LYS A 11 11.51 13.36 -2.01
N ASP A 12 11.24 12.09 -1.68
CA ASP A 12 11.61 10.90 -2.45
C ASP A 12 10.32 10.27 -2.98
N PRO A 13 10.23 9.89 -4.27
CA PRO A 13 9.03 9.24 -4.81
C PRO A 13 8.68 7.92 -4.12
N THR A 14 9.59 7.36 -3.33
CA THR A 14 9.40 6.10 -2.60
C THR A 14 9.69 6.26 -1.11
N GLN A 15 8.83 5.66 -0.28
CA GLN A 15 9.03 5.59 1.16
C GLN A 15 8.88 4.13 1.62
N SER A 16 9.79 3.68 2.48
CA SER A 16 9.69 2.36 3.11
C SER A 16 8.80 2.44 4.35
N ILE A 17 7.86 1.51 4.48
CA ILE A 17 6.97 1.38 5.63
C ILE A 17 7.02 -0.08 6.09
N THR A 18 7.16 -0.31 7.39
CA THR A 18 7.03 -1.63 8.01
C THR A 18 5.68 -1.70 8.70
N ILE A 19 4.87 -2.70 8.35
CA ILE A 19 3.57 -2.94 8.97
C ILE A 19 3.52 -4.36 9.52
N GLU A 20 2.94 -4.50 10.71
CA GLU A 20 2.61 -5.81 11.28
C GLU A 20 1.15 -6.13 10.96
N ILE A 21 0.91 -7.29 10.35
CA ILE A 21 -0.43 -7.77 10.00
C ILE A 21 -0.65 -9.17 10.57
N PRO A 22 -1.91 -9.59 10.77
CA PRO A 22 -2.20 -10.95 11.23
C PRO A 22 -1.57 -12.01 10.32
N CYS A 23 -1.05 -13.09 10.90
CA CYS A 23 -0.36 -14.17 10.18
C CYS A 23 -1.19 -14.73 9.02
N VAL A 24 -2.47 -15.01 9.25
CA VAL A 24 -3.41 -15.50 8.21
C VAL A 24 -3.53 -14.50 7.05
N MET A 25 -3.42 -13.20 7.33
CA MET A 25 -3.46 -12.17 6.30
C MET A 25 -2.16 -12.17 5.49
N ALA A 26 -1.01 -12.29 6.14
CA ALA A 26 0.28 -12.42 5.47
C ALA A 26 0.33 -13.65 4.54
N GLU A 27 -0.17 -14.81 5.01
CA GLU A 27 -0.26 -16.02 4.19
C GLU A 27 -1.15 -15.82 2.96
N ARG A 28 -2.30 -15.16 3.12
CA ARG A 28 -3.22 -14.87 2.00
C ARG A 28 -2.59 -13.94 0.97
N VAL A 29 -1.89 -12.91 1.42
CA VAL A 29 -1.20 -11.96 0.53
C VAL A 29 -0.06 -12.67 -0.19
N GLN A 30 0.74 -13.49 0.50
CA GLN A 30 1.82 -14.26 -0.11
C GLN A 30 1.30 -15.22 -1.18
N LYS A 31 0.26 -16.01 -0.85
CA LYS A 31 -0.35 -16.94 -1.81
C LYS A 31 -0.84 -16.22 -3.08
N LEU A 32 -1.49 -15.07 -2.92
CA LEU A 32 -1.96 -14.28 -4.06
C LEU A 32 -0.80 -13.71 -4.90
N ALA A 33 0.31 -13.34 -4.24
CA ALA A 33 1.51 -12.89 -4.91
C ALA A 33 2.13 -14.02 -5.75
N ASP A 34 2.20 -15.24 -5.20
CA ASP A 34 2.70 -16.43 -5.90
C ASP A 34 1.83 -16.78 -7.12
N GLU A 35 0.49 -16.78 -6.95
CA GLU A 35 -0.48 -17.04 -8.02
C GLU A 35 -0.35 -16.01 -9.17
N LYS A 36 -0.09 -14.75 -8.84
CA LYS A 36 0.11 -13.67 -9.81
C LYS A 36 1.55 -13.51 -10.31
N GLN A 37 2.48 -14.35 -9.85
CA GLN A 37 3.91 -14.25 -10.16
C GLN A 37 4.48 -12.84 -9.91
N THR A 38 4.11 -12.23 -8.79
CA THR A 38 4.52 -10.86 -8.43
C THR A 38 5.05 -10.80 -7.01
N ALA A 39 5.60 -9.66 -6.61
CA ALA A 39 6.08 -9.46 -5.24
C ALA A 39 4.91 -9.22 -4.28
N LEU A 40 5.05 -9.70 -3.03
CA LEU A 40 4.08 -9.43 -1.95
C LEU A 40 3.78 -7.93 -1.81
N ALA A 41 4.82 -7.10 -1.88
CA ALA A 41 4.68 -5.65 -1.79
C ALA A 41 3.73 -5.07 -2.86
N ASN A 42 3.74 -5.61 -4.09
CA ASN A 42 2.85 -5.14 -5.15
C ASN A 42 1.38 -5.44 -4.82
N ILE A 43 1.09 -6.62 -4.27
CA ILE A 43 -0.26 -6.97 -3.82
C ILE A 43 -0.74 -6.01 -2.72
N VAL A 44 0.13 -5.71 -1.74
CA VAL A 44 -0.19 -4.79 -0.64
C VAL A 44 -0.43 -3.38 -1.16
N ILE A 45 0.42 -2.89 -2.07
CA ILE A 45 0.28 -1.55 -2.68
C ILE A 45 -1.01 -1.47 -3.50
N GLU A 46 -1.32 -2.47 -4.34
CA GLU A 46 -2.56 -2.52 -5.11
C GLU A 46 -3.80 -2.50 -4.21
N ALA A 47 -3.78 -3.29 -3.12
CA ALA A 47 -4.89 -3.34 -2.18
C ALA A 47 -5.09 -2.00 -1.45
N LEU A 48 -4.00 -1.36 -1.01
CA LEU A 48 -4.03 -0.05 -0.37
C LEU A 48 -4.51 1.04 -1.34
N ASP A 49 -3.98 1.08 -2.57
CA ASP A 49 -4.40 2.04 -3.59
C ASP A 49 -5.89 1.85 -3.94
N SER A 50 -6.35 0.61 -4.09
CA SER A 50 -7.77 0.31 -4.33
C SER A 50 -8.66 0.74 -3.17
N PHE A 51 -8.24 0.48 -1.92
CA PHE A 51 -8.96 0.90 -0.72
C PHE A 51 -9.07 2.43 -0.62
N LEU A 52 -7.96 3.14 -0.81
CA LEU A 52 -7.90 4.60 -0.69
C LEU A 52 -8.63 5.33 -1.83
N ARG A 53 -8.65 4.76 -3.04
CA ARG A 53 -9.37 5.34 -4.19
C ARG A 53 -10.88 5.13 -4.12
N LYS A 54 -11.34 4.17 -3.32
CA LYS A 54 -12.77 3.92 -3.13
C LYS A 54 -13.32 5.08 -2.28
N LYS A 55 -13.79 6.14 -2.97
CA LYS A 55 -14.66 7.16 -2.36
C LYS A 55 -16.00 6.51 -2.07
N ASP A 56 -16.40 6.51 -0.81
CA ASP A 56 -17.80 6.31 -0.42
C ASP A 56 -18.72 7.33 -1.11
#